data_AF-A0A531KQ81-F1
#
_entry.id   AF-A0A531KQ81-F1
#
_cell.length_a   1.000
_cell.length_b   1.000
_cell.length_c   1.000
_cell.angle_alpha   90.00
_cell.angle_beta   90.00
_cell.angle_gamma   90.00
#
_symmetry.space_group_name_H-M   'P 1'
#
loop_
_entity.id
_entity.type
_entity.pdbx_description
1 polymer ?
#
loop_
_entity_poly.entity_id
_entity_poly.type
_entity_poly.pdbx_seq_one_letter_code
_entity_poly.pdbx_strand_id
1 'polypeptide(L)'
;TSDGNIILPFKSTLFGAASMAISEGAAENVFIQPVAIVYTRLHGVPLGRRHRPIAAWIGDEDLLPHLKVLMAEGGLDVEVHFGEPVAFSKGSSRKETARLMESQVRDMVQAALADPRPSR
;
A
#
# COMPACT_ATOMS: atom_id res chain seq x y z
N THR A 1 -7.88 10.83 2.95
CA THR A 1 -8.24 9.68 2.12
C THR A 1 -8.21 10.10 0.66
N SER A 2 -7.71 9.23 -0.23
CA SER A 2 -7.61 9.51 -1.67
C SER A 2 -8.69 8.75 -2.43
N ASP A 3 -9.04 9.29 -3.60
CA ASP A 3 -9.90 8.71 -4.63
C ASP A 3 -9.36 7.44 -5.34
N GLY A 4 -8.26 6.86 -4.85
CA GLY A 4 -7.62 5.67 -5.45
C GLY A 4 -6.81 5.95 -6.71
N ASN A 5 -6.72 7.20 -7.16
CA ASN A 5 -5.92 7.57 -8.33
C ASN A 5 -4.50 8.00 -7.97
N ILE A 6 -4.27 8.43 -6.74
CA ILE A 6 -2.98 8.94 -6.28
C ILE A 6 -2.58 8.31 -4.94
N ILE A 7 -1.31 7.95 -4.81
CA ILE A 7 -0.75 7.63 -3.49
C ILE A 7 -0.51 8.96 -2.75
N LEU A 8 -1.14 9.10 -1.58
CA LEU A 8 -0.95 10.26 -0.71
C LEU A 8 0.35 10.14 0.08
N PRO A 9 0.92 11.27 0.54
CA PRO A 9 2.13 11.24 1.32
C PRO A 9 2.00 10.38 2.58
N PHE A 10 3.02 9.57 2.86
CA PHE A 10 3.02 8.72 4.05
C PHE A 10 3.25 9.59 5.29
N LYS A 11 2.37 9.46 6.27
CA LYS A 11 2.55 10.13 7.58
C LYS A 11 3.71 9.45 8.31
N SER A 12 4.76 10.22 8.61
CA SER A 12 5.93 9.71 9.34
C SER A 12 5.60 9.18 10.74
N THR A 13 4.45 9.53 11.30
CA THR A 13 3.96 9.00 12.59
C THR A 13 3.63 7.50 12.53
N LEU A 14 3.26 6.96 11.35
CA LEU A 14 3.00 5.53 11.17
C LEU A 14 4.27 4.68 11.39
N PHE A 15 5.44 5.29 11.26
CA PHE A 15 6.75 4.68 11.53
C PHE A 15 7.16 4.76 13.01
N GLY A 16 6.29 5.29 13.87
CA GLY A 16 6.52 5.41 15.31
C GLY A 16 6.69 4.06 15.99
N ALA A 17 5.92 3.03 15.59
CA ALA A 17 6.02 1.69 16.16
C ALA A 17 7.41 1.07 15.97
N ALA A 18 8.00 1.22 14.77
CA ALA A 18 9.36 0.77 14.50
C ALA A 18 10.40 1.50 15.36
N SER A 19 10.19 2.80 15.61
CA SER A 19 11.05 3.58 16.51
C SER A 19 10.91 3.15 17.97
N MET A 20 9.68 2.83 18.41
CA MET A 20 9.40 2.35 19.76
C MET A 20 10.05 1.00 20.03
N ALA A 21 9.90 0.05 19.11
CA ALA A 21 10.52 -1.28 19.21
C ALA A 21 12.04 -1.21 19.40
N ILE A 22 12.70 -0.22 18.78
CA ILE A 22 14.14 0.00 18.95
C ILE A 22 14.44 0.71 20.28
N SER A 23 13.67 1.73 20.65
CA SER A 23 13.91 2.49 21.89
C SER A 23 13.68 1.67 23.16
N GLU A 24 12.73 0.73 23.11
CA GLU A 24 12.42 -0.19 24.22
C GLU A 24 13.39 -1.39 24.28
N GLY A 25 14.36 -1.45 23.37
CA GLY A 25 15.36 -2.52 23.33
C GLY A 25 14.82 -3.87 22.86
N ALA A 26 13.61 -3.91 22.28
CA ALA A 26 13.01 -5.14 21.76
C ALA A 26 13.74 -5.66 20.51
N ALA A 27 14.37 -4.77 19.73
CA ALA A 27 15.22 -5.11 18.61
C ALA A 27 16.27 -4.01 18.34
N GLU A 28 17.49 -4.37 17.95
CA GLU A 28 18.51 -3.39 17.53
C GLU A 28 18.19 -2.78 16.15
N ASN A 29 17.59 -3.58 15.28
CA ASN A 29 17.16 -3.21 13.93
C ASN A 29 15.80 -3.83 13.62
N VAL A 30 14.95 -3.10 12.90
CA VAL A 30 13.66 -3.58 12.40
C VAL A 30 13.65 -3.39 10.90
N PHE A 31 13.10 -4.36 10.15
CA PHE A 31 12.88 -4.21 8.71
C PHE A 31 11.45 -3.76 8.46
N ILE A 32 11.30 -2.72 7.65
CA ILE A 32 10.00 -2.24 7.20
C ILE A 32 9.82 -2.69 5.76
N GLN A 33 8.79 -3.50 5.52
CA GLN A 33 8.46 -4.03 4.21
C GLN A 33 7.44 -3.09 3.51
N PRO A 34 7.83 -2.40 2.42
CA PRO A 34 6.85 -1.74 1.57
C PRO A 34 6.03 -2.78 0.80
N VAL A 35 4.70 -2.62 0.83
CA VAL A 35 3.74 -3.48 0.13
C VAL A 35 2.75 -2.59 -0.62
N ALA A 36 2.52 -2.91 -1.89
CA ALA A 36 1.45 -2.31 -2.70
C ALA A 36 0.38 -3.36 -3.00
N ILE A 37 -0.87 -3.04 -2.67
CA ILE A 37 -2.05 -3.82 -3.05
C ILE A 37 -2.76 -3.04 -4.15
N VAL A 38 -2.88 -3.63 -5.33
CA VAL A 38 -3.37 -2.97 -6.54
C VAL A 38 -4.51 -3.77 -7.14
N TYR A 39 -5.66 -3.13 -7.28
CA TYR A 39 -6.81 -3.68 -7.97
C TYR A 39 -6.68 -3.36 -9.45
N THR A 40 -6.50 -4.38 -10.29
CA THR A 40 -6.11 -4.19 -11.70
C THR A 40 -7.23 -4.44 -12.69
N ARG A 41 -8.18 -5.34 -12.39
CA ARG A 41 -9.33 -5.62 -13.27
C ARG A 41 -10.63 -5.84 -12.52
N LEU A 42 -11.74 -5.58 -13.21
CA LEU A 42 -13.08 -5.96 -12.81
C LEU A 42 -13.73 -6.70 -13.99
N HIS A 43 -14.24 -7.91 -13.74
CA HIS A 43 -14.76 -8.84 -14.74
C HIS A 43 -13.79 -9.07 -15.92
N GLY A 44 -12.48 -9.16 -15.65
CA GLY A 44 -11.44 -9.36 -16.66
C GLY A 44 -11.11 -8.10 -17.50
N VAL A 45 -11.76 -6.95 -17.22
CA VAL A 45 -11.47 -5.68 -17.90
C VAL A 45 -10.54 -4.81 -17.03
N PRO A 46 -9.43 -4.27 -17.59
CA PRO A 46 -8.56 -3.35 -16.87
C PRO A 46 -9.29 -2.16 -16.24
N LEU A 47 -9.03 -1.93 -14.95
CA LEU A 47 -9.60 -0.83 -14.17
C LEU A 47 -9.01 0.52 -14.64
N GLY A 48 -9.77 1.23 -15.47
CA GLY A 48 -9.50 2.62 -15.82
C GLY A 48 -9.69 3.60 -14.65
N ARG A 49 -9.20 4.83 -14.79
CA ARG A 49 -9.27 5.89 -13.75
C ARG A 49 -10.66 6.12 -13.15
N ARG A 50 -11.73 5.91 -13.93
CA ARG A 50 -13.12 6.07 -13.48
C ARG A 50 -13.63 4.96 -12.56
N HIS A 51 -13.00 3.78 -12.58
CA HIS A 51 -13.41 2.62 -11.78
C HIS A 51 -12.54 2.43 -10.52
N ARG A 52 -11.41 3.15 -10.40
CA ARG A 52 -10.54 3.10 -9.23
C ARG A 52 -11.17 3.56 -7.91
N PRO A 53 -12.17 4.46 -7.88
CA PRO A 53 -12.89 4.78 -6.65
C PRO A 53 -13.63 3.58 -6.03
N ILE A 54 -13.99 2.55 -6.81
CA ILE A 54 -14.64 1.33 -6.32
C ILE A 54 -13.70 0.54 -5.40
N ALA A 55 -12.39 0.64 -5.64
CA ALA A 55 -11.38 -0.02 -4.85
C ALA A 55 -10.67 0.92 -3.85
N ALA A 56 -11.03 2.20 -3.88
CA ALA A 56 -10.46 3.21 -3.01
C ALA A 56 -11.13 3.12 -1.64
N TRP A 57 -10.36 2.68 -0.64
CA TRP A 57 -10.80 2.72 0.73
C TRP A 57 -10.79 4.17 1.22
N ILE A 58 -11.97 4.78 1.30
CA ILE A 58 -12.18 6.19 1.62
C ILE A 58 -12.88 6.33 2.97
N GLY A 59 -12.22 7.00 3.92
CA GLY A 59 -12.83 7.48 5.18
C GLY A 59 -12.52 6.57 6.37
N ASP A 60 -13.45 6.55 7.33
CA ASP A 60 -13.45 5.70 8.53
C ASP A 60 -14.20 4.37 8.29
N GLU A 61 -14.28 3.92 7.04
CA GLU A 61 -14.91 2.63 6.74
C GLU A 61 -14.08 1.50 7.31
N ASP A 62 -14.70 0.53 7.98
CA ASP A 62 -13.98 -0.65 8.45
C ASP A 62 -13.50 -1.48 7.24
N LEU A 63 -12.26 -2.00 7.31
CA LEU A 63 -11.63 -2.77 6.24
C LEU A 63 -12.49 -3.96 5.80
N LEU A 64 -13.03 -4.69 6.77
CA LEU A 64 -13.72 -5.96 6.54
C LEU A 64 -15.07 -5.77 5.82
N PRO A 65 -15.95 -4.83 6.22
CA PRO A 65 -17.14 -4.47 5.45
C PRO A 65 -16.83 -4.03 4.01
N HIS A 66 -15.86 -3.13 3.81
CA HIS A 66 -15.49 -2.65 2.48
C HIS A 66 -14.98 -3.81 1.60
N LEU A 67 -14.12 -4.67 2.14
CA LEU A 67 -13.63 -5.86 1.44
C LEU A 67 -14.75 -6.85 1.09
N LYS A 68 -15.76 -7.02 1.95
CA LYS A 68 -16.92 -7.89 1.66
C LYS A 68 -17.74 -7.37 0.49
N VAL A 69 -17.99 -6.05 0.42
CA VAL A 69 -18.71 -5.43 -0.71
C VAL A 69 -17.92 -5.62 -2.01
N LEU A 70 -16.61 -5.37 -1.95
CA LEU A 70 -15.70 -5.55 -3.08
C LEU A 70 -15.64 -7.00 -3.57
N MET A 71 -15.60 -7.97 -2.65
CA MET A 71 -15.65 -9.40 -2.98
C MET A 71 -17.02 -9.84 -3.51
N ALA A 72 -18.11 -9.18 -3.10
CA ALA A 72 -19.45 -9.48 -3.56
C ALA A 72 -19.71 -9.03 -5.01
N GLU A 73 -18.99 -8.03 -5.54
CA GLU A 73 -19.04 -7.70 -6.97
C GLU A 73 -18.49 -8.83 -7.86
N GLY A 74 -17.52 -9.60 -7.37
CA GLY A 74 -16.92 -10.74 -8.08
C GLY A 74 -16.08 -10.34 -9.30
N GLY A 75 -15.22 -11.26 -9.76
CA GLY A 75 -14.36 -11.04 -10.95
C GLY A 75 -13.32 -9.93 -10.80
N LEU A 76 -12.88 -9.63 -9.58
CA LEU A 76 -11.86 -8.63 -9.29
C LEU A 76 -10.47 -9.25 -9.29
N ASP A 77 -9.56 -8.70 -10.10
CA ASP A 77 -8.15 -9.07 -10.06
C ASP A 77 -7.40 -8.16 -9.09
N VAL A 78 -6.65 -8.77 -8.17
CA VAL A 78 -5.80 -8.06 -7.19
C VAL A 78 -4.36 -8.53 -7.32
N GLU A 79 -3.46 -7.58 -7.41
CA GLU A 79 -2.02 -7.82 -7.38
C GLU A 79 -1.40 -7.30 -6.08
N VAL A 80 -0.52 -8.11 -5.49
CA VAL A 80 0.26 -7.75 -4.32
C VAL A 80 1.74 -7.71 -4.72
N HIS A 81 2.35 -6.54 -4.56
CA HIS A 81 3.75 -6.29 -4.89
C HIS A 81 4.52 -5.95 -3.61
N PHE A 82 5.68 -6.57 -3.46
CA PHE A 82 6.59 -6.38 -2.32
C PHE A 82 7.82 -5.64 -2.81
N GLY A 83 8.13 -4.51 -2.18
CA GLY A 83 9.34 -3.73 -2.48
C GLY A 83 10.55 -4.27 -1.70
N GLU A 84 11.65 -3.52 -1.73
CA GLU A 84 12.84 -3.89 -0.96
C GLU A 84 12.63 -3.56 0.51
N PRO A 85 12.83 -4.51 1.45
CA PRO A 85 12.77 -4.24 2.88
C PRO A 85 13.79 -3.16 3.26
N VAL A 86 13.35 -2.14 4.01
CA VAL A 86 14.23 -1.08 4.48
C VAL A 86 14.56 -1.29 5.95
N ALA A 87 15.86 -1.41 6.25
CA ALA A 87 16.36 -1.47 7.60
C ALA A 87 16.13 -0.13 8.32
N PHE A 88 15.56 -0.22 9.52
CA PHE A 88 15.30 0.89 10.42
C PHE A 88 16.04 0.63 11.73
N SER A 89 16.87 1.59 12.13
CA SER A 89 17.75 1.53 13.30
C SER A 89 17.61 2.81 14.12
N LYS A 90 18.29 2.89 15.27
CA LYS A 90 18.29 4.08 16.14
C LYS A 90 18.75 5.36 15.43
N GLY A 91 19.62 5.24 14.41
CA GLY A 91 20.10 6.38 13.60
C GLY A 91 19.19 6.74 12.43
N SER A 92 18.16 5.95 12.14
CA SER A 92 17.30 6.14 10.97
C SER A 92 16.31 7.29 11.17
N SER A 93 16.17 8.14 10.15
CA SER A 93 15.17 9.22 10.15
C SER A 93 13.80 8.69 9.75
N ARG A 94 12.81 8.83 10.64
CA ARG A 94 11.39 8.49 10.34
C ARG A 94 10.88 9.20 9.09
N LYS A 95 11.27 10.47 8.89
CA LYS A 95 10.80 11.29 7.77
C LYS A 95 11.41 10.86 6.44
N GLU A 96 12.66 10.42 6.45
CA GLU A 96 13.31 9.89 5.24
C GLU A 96 12.79 8.50 4.90
N THR A 97 12.65 7.63 5.91
CA THR A 97 12.07 6.29 5.74
C THR A 97 10.66 6.37 5.17
N ALA A 98 9.81 7.26 5.69
CA ALA A 98 8.46 7.45 5.17
C ALA A 98 8.45 7.87 3.69
N ARG A 99 9.33 8.80 3.29
CA ARG A 99 9.46 9.24 1.89
C ARG A 99 9.97 8.14 0.98
N LEU A 100 10.94 7.35 1.45
CA LEU A 100 11.49 6.22 0.70
C LEU A 100 10.41 5.14 0.49
N MET A 101 9.69 4.78 1.54
CA MET A 101 8.57 3.82 1.46
C MET A 101 7.48 4.31 0.52
N GLU A 102 7.10 5.58 0.61
CA GLU A 102 6.12 6.17 -0.28
C GLU A 102 6.56 6.08 -1.75
N SER A 103 7.82 6.38 -2.05
CA SER A 103 8.36 6.26 -3.41
C SER A 103 8.29 4.84 -3.92
N GLN A 104 8.79 3.86 -3.15
CA GLN A 104 8.76 2.45 -3.55
C GLN A 104 7.33 1.95 -3.81
N VAL A 105 6.39 2.27 -2.91
CA VAL A 105 4.98 1.90 -3.07
C VAL A 105 4.38 2.58 -4.29
N ARG A 106 4.67 3.86 -4.52
CA ARG A 106 4.20 4.58 -5.70
C ARG A 106 4.71 3.94 -6.98
N ASP A 107 5.99 3.58 -7.04
CA ASP A 107 6.60 2.97 -8.22
C ASP A 107 5.99 1.59 -8.53
N MET A 108 5.79 0.76 -7.51
CA MET A 108 5.09 -0.53 -7.65
C MET A 108 3.65 -0.35 -8.16
N VAL A 109 2.91 0.61 -7.63
CA VAL A 109 1.53 0.90 -8.05
C VAL A 109 1.51 1.38 -9.50
N GLN A 110 2.42 2.27 -9.91
CA GLN A 110 2.48 2.74 -11.29
C GLN A 110 2.83 1.61 -12.26
N ALA A 111 3.79 0.74 -11.90
CA ALA A 111 4.16 -0.41 -12.72
C ALA A 111 2.99 -1.38 -12.91
N ALA A 112 2.31 -1.75 -11.81
CA ALA A 112 1.16 -2.65 -11.84
C ALA A 112 -0.04 -2.10 -12.64
N LEU A 113 -0.25 -0.78 -12.61
CA LEU A 113 -1.32 -0.14 -13.38
C LEU A 113 -0.96 0.06 -14.86
N ALA A 114 0.32 0.14 -15.19
CA ALA A 114 0.80 0.28 -16.56
C ALA A 114 0.78 -1.05 -17.32
N ASP A 115 1.20 -2.14 -16.65
CA ASP A 115 1.23 -3.48 -17.22
C ASP A 115 0.72 -4.52 -16.19
N PRO A 116 -0.61 -4.60 -16.00
CA PRO A 116 -1.19 -5.55 -15.06
C PRO A 116 -1.01 -6.98 -15.56
N ARG A 117 -0.58 -7.88 -14.68
CA ARG A 117 -0.41 -9.32 -14.98
C ARG A 117 -1.70 -9.90 -15.57
N PRO A 118 -1.66 -10.85 -16.51
CA PRO A 118 -2.87 -11.44 -17.08
C PRO A 118 -3.82 -11.99 -16.00
N SER A 119 -5.14 -11.86 -16.23
CA SER A 119 -6.16 -12.48 -15.36
C SER A 119 -5.99 -14.00 -15.35
N ARG A 120 -6.19 -14.62 -14.18
CA ARG A 120 -6.02 -16.07 -13.95
C ARG A 120 -7.36 -16.77 -13.85
#